data_AF-A0A5J5AXV3-F1
#
_entry.id   AF-A0A5J5AXV3-F1
#
_cell.length_a   1.000
_cell.length_b   1.000
_cell.length_c   1.000
_cell.angle_alpha   90.00
_cell.angle_beta   90.00
_cell.angle_gamma   90.00
#
_symmetry.space_group_name_H-M   'P 1'
#
loop_
_entity.id
_entity.type
_entity.pdbx_description
1 polymer ?
#
loop_
_entity_poly.entity_id
_entity_poly.type
_entity_poly.pdbx_seq_one_letter_code
_entity_poly.pdbx_strand_id
1 'polypeptide(L)'
;MDQVCSAVGQILKWLVGPIWNNISYIFNHKKNFENLKGHLQNFVARRNDIQRRISAARRNREGILSVVELWIKGVDLIEQKSIQFLEDDATNVNKKCFHGWFPDLITRYQVGKKAAKIIREIQPLQERGTFENISFAAPPPGIQSMSDRNFVAYKTTEMAMIEVIEALKDTNIDLIGIHGMGGVGKTTLVKEIGKKAEEENLFKEVVVAVVSQNIDLKKMQRQIADMLGLKFKSESDTGRANELRDRLNDATLIILDDVWARLNFADIGIPFQFDEAHKNCKIVITTRREPVCHVMGTRREST
;
A
#
# COMPACT_ATOMS: atom_id res chain seq x y z
N MET A 1 8.42 -1.96 21.56
CA MET A 1 9.51 -1.70 20.59
C MET A 1 10.75 -2.52 20.95
N ASP A 2 10.61 -3.71 21.54
CA ASP A 2 11.63 -4.16 22.52
C ASP A 2 12.32 -5.50 22.21
N GLN A 3 12.03 -6.12 21.06
CA GLN A 3 12.77 -7.34 20.65
C GLN A 3 13.87 -7.05 19.61
N VAL A 4 13.75 -5.99 18.79
CA VAL A 4 14.70 -5.67 17.72
C VAL A 4 15.97 -4.97 18.23
N CYS A 5 15.88 -4.18 19.31
CA CYS A 5 17.04 -3.58 19.97
C CYS A 5 17.93 -4.61 20.69
N SER A 6 17.43 -5.81 20.97
CA SER A 6 18.15 -6.86 21.72
C SER A 6 19.26 -7.50 20.88
N ALA A 7 18.99 -7.86 19.62
CA ALA A 7 19.95 -8.52 18.74
C ALA A 7 21.07 -7.57 18.26
N VAL A 8 20.71 -6.34 17.89
CA VAL A 8 21.64 -5.27 17.51
C VAL A 8 22.58 -4.92 18.67
N GLY A 9 22.03 -4.82 19.88
CA GLY A 9 22.81 -4.58 21.09
C GLY A 9 23.77 -5.73 21.41
N GLN A 10 23.40 -6.98 21.10
CA GLN A 10 24.28 -8.13 21.25
C GLN A 10 25.42 -8.06 20.24
N ILE A 11 25.16 -7.90 18.94
CA ILE A 11 26.23 -7.81 17.93
C ILE A 11 27.19 -6.67 18.26
N LEU A 12 26.69 -5.48 18.60
CA LEU A 12 27.54 -4.35 19.00
C LEU A 12 28.35 -4.64 20.28
N LYS A 13 27.79 -5.35 21.26
CA LYS A 13 28.53 -5.80 22.46
C LYS A 13 29.67 -6.77 22.09
N TRP A 14 29.44 -7.70 21.17
CA TRP A 14 30.47 -8.63 20.70
C TRP A 14 31.56 -7.91 19.89
N LEU A 15 31.20 -6.88 19.10
CA LEU A 15 32.11 -6.08 18.28
C LEU A 15 33.07 -5.17 19.07
N VAL A 16 32.69 -4.80 20.31
CA VAL A 16 33.45 -3.89 21.19
C VAL A 16 34.05 -4.64 22.39
N GLY A 17 33.65 -5.90 22.62
CA GLY A 17 34.06 -6.70 23.78
C GLY A 17 35.39 -7.46 23.65
N PRO A 18 35.85 -8.10 24.75
CA PRO A 18 37.14 -8.81 24.83
C PRO A 18 37.32 -9.94 23.81
N ILE A 19 36.20 -10.50 23.36
CA ILE A 19 36.14 -11.63 22.44
C ILE A 19 36.62 -11.20 21.05
N TRP A 20 36.28 -9.99 20.60
CA TRP A 20 36.78 -9.41 19.35
C TRP A 20 38.30 -9.21 19.35
N ASN A 21 38.84 -8.71 20.47
CA ASN A 21 40.27 -8.44 20.63
C ASN A 21 41.09 -9.74 20.58
N ASN A 22 40.59 -10.82 21.19
CA ASN A 22 41.22 -12.14 21.15
C ASN A 22 41.17 -12.76 19.74
N ILE A 23 40.08 -12.59 18.99
CA ILE A 23 39.97 -13.07 17.61
C ILE A 23 40.94 -12.30 16.68
N SER A 24 41.09 -10.98 16.87
CA SER A 24 42.00 -10.14 16.05
C SER A 24 43.48 -10.57 16.14
N TYR A 25 43.89 -11.13 17.28
CA TYR A 25 45.28 -11.53 17.58
C TYR A 25 45.66 -12.88 16.93
N ILE A 26 44.65 -13.64 16.51
CA ILE A 26 44.77 -15.02 16.05
C ILE A 26 44.92 -15.13 14.53
N PHE A 27 44.41 -14.13 13.80
CA PHE A 27 44.45 -14.10 12.35
C PHE A 27 45.63 -13.25 11.86
N ASN A 28 46.47 -13.83 11.01
CA ASN A 28 47.46 -13.08 10.20
C ASN A 28 46.80 -12.16 9.14
N HIS A 29 45.49 -11.90 9.27
CA HIS A 29 44.75 -10.84 8.61
C HIS A 29 43.79 -10.16 9.61
N LYS A 30 44.33 -9.52 10.66
CA LYS A 30 43.62 -8.48 11.44
C LYS A 30 42.78 -7.55 10.55
N LYS A 31 43.31 -7.24 9.36
CA LYS A 31 42.66 -6.46 8.30
C LYS A 31 41.32 -7.06 7.80
N ASN A 32 41.20 -8.37 7.65
CA ASN A 32 39.98 -8.99 7.12
C ASN A 32 38.84 -8.96 8.15
N PHE A 33 39.18 -9.10 9.43
CA PHE A 33 38.21 -9.08 10.52
C PHE A 33 37.73 -7.65 10.82
N GLU A 34 38.65 -6.69 10.90
CA GLU A 34 38.29 -5.26 10.98
C GLU A 34 37.45 -4.81 9.78
N ASN A 35 37.74 -5.35 8.58
CA ASN A 35 36.91 -5.10 7.40
C ASN A 35 35.48 -5.66 7.56
N LEU A 36 35.34 -6.92 8.02
CA LEU A 36 34.02 -7.51 8.30
C LEU A 36 33.23 -6.69 9.33
N LYS A 37 33.88 -6.19 10.38
CA LYS A 37 33.25 -5.29 11.37
C LYS A 37 32.77 -4.00 10.75
N GLY A 38 33.61 -3.34 9.95
CA GLY A 38 33.21 -2.12 9.23
C GLY A 38 32.00 -2.36 8.31
N HIS A 39 32.01 -3.47 7.57
CA HIS A 39 30.89 -3.87 6.72
C HIS A 39 29.61 -4.12 7.52
N LEU A 40 29.66 -4.90 8.60
CA LEU A 40 28.49 -5.20 9.44
C LEU A 40 27.93 -3.93 10.11
N GLN A 41 28.77 -3.05 10.64
CA GLN A 41 28.34 -1.80 11.28
C GLN A 41 27.57 -0.91 10.30
N ASN A 42 28.14 -0.69 9.11
CA ASN A 42 27.48 0.10 8.07
C ASN A 42 26.17 -0.54 7.61
N PHE A 43 26.15 -1.87 7.47
CA PHE A 43 24.99 -2.62 7.02
C PHE A 43 23.82 -2.55 8.02
N VAL A 44 24.10 -2.70 9.32
CA VAL A 44 23.10 -2.57 10.40
C VAL A 44 22.62 -1.12 10.54
N ALA A 45 23.52 -0.14 10.50
CA ALA A 45 23.14 1.27 10.53
C ALA A 45 22.19 1.60 9.37
N ARG A 46 22.51 1.13 8.16
CA ARG A 46 21.68 1.33 6.98
C ARG A 46 20.31 0.67 7.10
N ARG A 47 20.25 -0.56 7.61
CA ARG A 47 18.99 -1.24 7.92
C ARG A 47 18.12 -0.42 8.85
N ASN A 48 18.70 0.14 9.90
CA ASN A 48 17.98 0.97 10.87
C ASN A 48 17.42 2.24 10.25
N ASP A 49 18.19 2.91 9.39
CA ASP A 49 17.71 4.09 8.65
C ASP A 49 16.52 3.75 7.75
N ILE A 50 16.61 2.64 7.00
CA ILE A 50 15.51 2.15 6.15
C ILE A 50 14.29 1.79 7.00
N GLN A 51 14.47 1.20 8.18
CA GLN A 51 13.37 0.85 9.09
C GLN A 51 12.66 2.08 9.64
N ARG A 52 13.40 3.16 9.92
CA ARG A 52 12.80 4.46 10.30
C ARG A 52 11.99 5.03 9.14
N ARG A 53 12.51 4.96 7.90
CA ARG A 53 11.78 5.39 6.70
C ARG A 53 10.52 4.56 6.46
N ILE A 54 10.58 3.23 6.59
CA ILE A 54 9.42 2.32 6.50
C ILE A 54 8.36 2.70 7.54
N SER A 55 8.80 2.98 8.78
CA SER A 55 7.88 3.40 9.84
C SER A 55 7.21 4.74 9.52
N ALA A 56 7.93 5.69 8.92
CA ALA A 56 7.37 6.95 8.47
C ALA A 56 6.36 6.78 7.32
N ALA A 57 6.72 6.00 6.30
CA ALA A 57 5.84 5.66 5.18
C ALA A 57 4.55 4.99 5.65
N ARG A 58 4.64 4.01 6.56
CA ARG A 58 3.46 3.35 7.15
C ARG A 58 2.59 4.32 7.95
N ARG A 59 3.17 5.27 8.69
CA ARG A 59 2.40 6.33 9.37
C ARG A 59 1.64 7.22 8.37
N ASN A 60 2.20 7.41 7.19
CA ASN A 60 1.56 8.12 6.07
C ASN A 60 0.62 7.22 5.25
N ARG A 61 0.35 5.99 5.70
CA ARG A 61 -0.46 4.96 5.02
C ARG A 61 0.09 4.50 3.66
N GLU A 62 1.34 4.82 3.35
CA GLU A 62 1.99 4.41 2.11
C GLU A 62 2.32 2.90 2.12
N GLY A 63 2.29 2.29 0.94
CA GLY A 63 2.76 0.93 0.73
C GLY A 63 4.29 0.88 0.64
N ILE A 64 4.90 -0.25 1.02
CA ILE A 64 6.36 -0.44 0.96
C ILE A 64 6.71 -1.26 -0.27
N LEU A 65 7.70 -0.82 -1.04
CA LEU A 65 8.14 -1.55 -2.23
C LEU A 65 8.65 -2.94 -1.86
N SER A 66 8.20 -3.97 -2.57
CA SER A 66 8.57 -5.37 -2.27
C SER A 66 10.08 -5.62 -2.29
N VAL A 67 10.83 -4.89 -3.15
CA VAL A 67 12.31 -4.96 -3.19
C VAL A 67 12.95 -4.53 -1.87
N VAL A 68 12.37 -3.54 -1.18
CA VAL A 68 12.85 -3.05 0.12
C VAL A 68 12.56 -4.09 1.19
N GLU A 69 11.37 -4.71 1.16
CA GLU A 69 11.02 -5.78 2.11
C GLU A 69 11.92 -7.01 1.95
N LEU A 70 12.20 -7.42 0.72
CA LEU A 70 13.13 -8.51 0.43
C LEU A 70 14.55 -8.17 0.89
N TRP A 71 14.98 -6.93 0.68
CA TRP A 71 16.30 -6.48 1.13
C TRP A 71 16.42 -6.54 2.66
N ILE A 72 15.41 -6.08 3.40
CA ILE A 72 15.36 -6.19 4.86
C ILE A 72 15.41 -7.63 5.33
N LYS A 73 14.62 -8.53 4.72
CA LYS A 73 14.67 -9.96 5.06
C LYS A 73 16.07 -10.55 4.83
N GLY A 74 16.74 -10.14 3.74
CA GLY A 74 18.12 -10.55 3.45
C GLY A 74 19.11 -10.05 4.50
N VAL A 75 18.96 -8.79 4.95
CA VAL A 75 19.79 -8.21 6.01
C VAL A 75 19.61 -8.96 7.32
N ASP A 76 18.36 -9.21 7.72
CA ASP A 76 18.02 -9.90 8.97
C ASP A 76 18.58 -11.33 9.00
N LEU A 77 18.57 -12.02 7.86
CA LEU A 77 19.16 -13.35 7.72
C LEU A 77 20.68 -13.33 7.92
N ILE A 78 21.38 -12.36 7.32
CA ILE A 78 22.83 -12.21 7.51
C ILE A 78 23.16 -11.82 8.94
N GLU A 79 22.36 -10.95 9.55
CA GLU A 79 22.50 -10.56 10.94
C GLU A 79 22.42 -11.79 11.86
N GLN A 80 21.40 -12.63 11.67
CA GLN A 80 21.22 -13.86 12.41
C GLN A 80 22.38 -14.85 12.21
N LYS A 81 22.82 -15.07 10.96
CA LYS A 81 24.00 -15.91 10.65
C LYS A 81 25.27 -15.38 11.32
N SER A 82 25.42 -14.06 11.41
CA SER A 82 26.58 -13.41 12.02
C SER A 82 26.58 -13.57 13.54
N ILE A 83 25.41 -13.46 14.19
CA ILE A 83 25.25 -13.74 15.64
C ILE A 83 25.63 -15.19 15.94
N GLN A 84 25.03 -16.14 15.22
CA GLN A 84 25.29 -17.56 15.42
C GLN A 84 26.78 -17.90 15.22
N PHE A 85 27.42 -17.32 14.20
CA PHE A 85 28.86 -17.48 13.97
C PHE A 85 29.70 -16.99 15.15
N LEU A 86 29.35 -15.83 15.74
CA LEU A 86 30.08 -15.26 16.88
C LEU A 86 29.89 -16.11 18.15
N GLU A 87 28.69 -16.65 18.38
CA GLU A 87 28.40 -17.54 19.51
C GLU A 87 29.15 -18.89 19.39
N ASP A 88 29.13 -19.48 18.19
CA ASP A 88 29.87 -20.72 17.89
C ASP A 88 31.39 -20.54 18.05
N ASP A 89 31.94 -19.37 17.69
CA ASP A 89 33.38 -19.12 17.82
C ASP A 89 33.79 -18.91 19.29
N ALA A 90 33.01 -18.14 20.05
CA ALA A 90 33.25 -17.89 21.47
C ALA A 90 33.35 -19.18 22.29
N THR A 91 32.60 -20.22 21.89
CA THR A 91 32.65 -21.55 22.54
C THR A 91 33.83 -22.41 22.06
N ASN A 92 34.36 -22.18 20.85
CA ASN A 92 35.47 -22.96 20.28
C ASN A 92 36.87 -22.39 20.58
N VAL A 93 37.01 -21.11 20.95
CA VAL A 93 38.30 -20.47 21.30
C VAL A 93 39.01 -21.14 22.48
N ASN A 94 38.30 -21.91 23.31
CA ASN A 94 38.87 -22.65 24.44
C ASN A 94 39.47 -24.02 24.09
N LYS A 95 39.45 -24.46 22.83
CA LYS A 95 40.08 -25.73 22.42
C LYS A 95 41.58 -25.54 22.17
N LYS A 96 42.41 -26.04 23.09
CA LYS A 96 43.86 -26.13 22.91
C LYS A 96 44.22 -27.44 22.18
N CYS A 97 45.13 -27.38 21.20
CA CYS A 97 45.73 -28.58 20.62
C CYS A 97 47.08 -28.90 21.30
N PHE A 98 47.54 -30.15 21.17
CA PHE A 98 48.86 -30.61 21.63
C PHE A 98 49.23 -30.15 23.05
N HIS A 99 48.56 -30.69 24.07
CA HIS A 99 48.89 -30.46 25.49
C HIS A 99 48.96 -28.97 25.94
N GLY A 100 48.40 -28.03 25.16
CA GLY A 100 48.34 -26.62 25.52
C GLY A 100 49.42 -25.73 24.92
N TRP A 101 50.28 -26.24 24.02
CA TRP A 101 51.40 -25.48 23.45
C TRP A 101 51.12 -24.80 22.11
N PHE A 102 50.19 -25.31 21.31
CA PHE A 102 49.87 -24.71 20.02
C PHE A 102 48.39 -24.35 19.92
N PRO A 103 48.07 -23.15 19.42
CA PRO A 103 46.71 -22.86 19.07
C PRO A 103 46.23 -23.74 17.90
N ASP A 104 44.99 -24.21 17.97
CA ASP A 104 44.40 -25.06 16.94
C ASP A 104 44.26 -24.34 15.59
N LEU A 105 45.20 -24.60 14.69
CA LEU A 105 45.26 -23.99 13.36
C LEU A 105 44.09 -24.41 12.46
N ILE A 106 43.50 -25.60 12.69
CA ILE A 106 42.41 -26.14 11.86
C ILE A 106 41.11 -25.41 12.18
N THR A 107 40.77 -25.24 13.46
CA THR A 107 39.58 -24.45 13.85
C THR A 107 39.73 -23.00 13.41
N ARG A 108 40.91 -22.40 13.56
CA ARG A 108 41.20 -21.03 13.08
C ARG A 108 40.98 -20.86 11.58
N TYR A 109 41.43 -21.82 10.77
CA TYR A 109 41.19 -21.80 9.32
C TYR A 109 39.68 -21.90 9.00
N GLN A 110 38.94 -22.76 9.69
CA GLN A 110 37.50 -22.92 9.50
C GLN A 110 36.71 -21.64 9.85
N VAL A 111 37.10 -20.96 10.93
CA VAL A 111 36.52 -19.68 11.37
C VAL A 111 36.75 -18.59 10.31
N GLY A 112 37.97 -18.47 9.77
CA GLY A 112 38.29 -17.52 8.70
C GLY A 112 37.50 -17.80 7.41
N LYS A 113 37.32 -19.07 7.05
CA LYS A 113 36.53 -19.48 5.87
C LYS A 113 35.04 -19.13 6.04
N LYS A 114 34.46 -19.32 7.23
CA LYS A 114 33.08 -18.92 7.54
C LYS A 114 32.91 -17.39 7.48
N ALA A 115 33.81 -16.63 8.08
CA ALA A 115 33.79 -15.16 8.02
C ALA A 115 33.86 -14.64 6.56
N ALA A 116 34.77 -15.18 5.75
CA ALA A 116 34.88 -14.82 4.33
C ALA A 116 33.60 -15.15 3.53
N LYS A 117 32.88 -16.22 3.89
CA LYS A 117 31.58 -16.54 3.29
C LYS A 117 30.52 -15.50 3.63
N ILE A 118 30.43 -15.07 4.89
CA ILE A 118 29.48 -14.03 5.32
C ILE A 118 29.76 -12.71 4.60
N ILE A 119 31.03 -12.29 4.47
CA ILE A 119 31.40 -11.07 3.72
C ILE A 119 30.90 -11.13 2.28
N ARG A 120 31.07 -12.27 1.61
CA ARG A 120 30.59 -12.46 0.23
C ARG A 120 29.07 -12.38 0.11
N GLU A 121 28.32 -12.78 1.13
CA GLU A 121 26.86 -12.63 1.15
C GLU A 121 26.43 -11.16 1.43
N ILE A 122 27.23 -10.39 2.19
CA ILE A 122 26.96 -8.97 2.48
C ILE A 122 27.12 -8.08 1.24
N GLN A 123 28.21 -8.25 0.47
CA GLN A 123 28.53 -7.39 -0.68
C GLN A 123 27.36 -7.11 -1.64
N PRO A 124 26.66 -8.13 -2.19
CA PRO A 124 25.57 -7.88 -3.14
C PRO A 124 24.37 -7.19 -2.50
N LEU A 125 24.10 -7.41 -1.21
CA LEU A 125 23.05 -6.68 -0.50
C LEU A 125 23.46 -5.25 -0.20
N GLN A 126 24.74 -4.99 0.04
CA GLN A 126 25.25 -3.64 0.28
C GLN A 126 25.10 -2.77 -0.98
N GLU A 127 25.40 -3.33 -2.16
CA GLU A 127 25.19 -2.66 -3.45
C GLU A 127 23.70 -2.35 -3.70
N ARG A 128 22.83 -3.33 -3.41
CA ARG A 128 21.36 -3.21 -3.59
C ARG A 128 20.66 -2.42 -2.48
N GLY A 129 21.37 -1.99 -1.43
CA GLY A 129 20.81 -1.29 -0.26
C GLY A 129 20.65 0.23 -0.45
N THR A 130 20.80 0.70 -1.69
CA THR A 130 20.61 2.09 -2.08
C THR A 130 19.22 2.26 -2.70
N PHE A 131 18.32 2.90 -1.94
CA PHE A 131 16.95 3.16 -2.36
C PHE A 131 16.70 4.68 -2.36
N GLU A 132 16.48 5.25 -3.54
CA GLU A 132 16.01 6.64 -3.68
C GLU A 132 14.63 6.76 -3.04
N ASN A 133 13.68 5.94 -3.49
CA ASN A 133 12.36 5.80 -2.89
C ASN A 133 12.18 4.39 -2.29
N ILE A 134 11.46 4.30 -1.18
CA ILE A 134 11.18 3.03 -0.48
C ILE A 134 9.70 2.68 -0.41
N SER A 135 8.84 3.62 -0.77
CA SER A 135 7.39 3.52 -0.61
C SER A 135 6.67 4.00 -1.85
N PHE A 136 5.41 3.63 -1.95
CA PHE A 136 4.51 4.09 -2.98
C PHE A 136 3.24 4.61 -2.31
N ALA A 137 2.57 5.55 -2.97
CA ALA A 137 1.34 6.14 -2.46
C ALA A 137 0.34 5.05 -2.08
N ALA A 138 -0.33 5.24 -0.95
CA ALA A 138 -1.44 4.38 -0.54
C ALA A 138 -2.44 4.29 -1.70
N PRO A 139 -3.08 3.13 -1.91
CA PRO A 139 -4.31 3.10 -2.68
C PRO A 139 -5.27 4.18 -2.13
N PRO A 140 -5.99 4.89 -3.01
CA PRO A 140 -6.98 5.86 -2.59
C PRO A 140 -7.97 5.28 -1.56
N PRO A 141 -8.56 6.10 -0.69
CA PRO A 141 -9.63 5.62 0.18
C PRO A 141 -10.78 5.06 -0.67
N GLY A 142 -10.97 3.74 -0.64
CA GLY A 142 -12.10 3.08 -1.29
C GLY A 142 -13.41 3.36 -0.56
N ILE A 143 -14.53 2.91 -1.13
CA ILE A 143 -15.86 3.20 -0.59
C ILE A 143 -16.06 2.64 0.84
N GLN A 144 -15.31 1.58 1.19
CA GLN A 144 -15.26 0.98 2.52
C GLN A 144 -14.84 1.96 3.63
N SER A 145 -14.08 3.01 3.29
CA SER A 145 -13.72 4.05 4.26
C SER A 145 -14.89 5.00 4.58
N MET A 146 -15.99 4.96 3.82
CA MET A 146 -17.15 5.86 3.94
C MET A 146 -18.38 5.23 4.60
N SER A 147 -18.34 3.92 4.92
CA SER A 147 -19.45 3.16 5.50
C SER A 147 -19.36 3.07 7.03
N ASP A 148 -20.50 3.18 7.70
CA ASP A 148 -20.64 2.87 9.12
C ASP A 148 -20.72 1.36 9.34
N ARG A 149 -19.87 0.79 10.20
CA ARG A 149 -19.76 -0.67 10.43
C ARG A 149 -21.02 -1.34 11.02
N ASN A 150 -22.08 -0.57 11.29
CA ASN A 150 -23.29 -1.02 12.00
C ASN A 150 -24.54 -0.97 11.12
N PHE A 151 -24.41 -1.03 9.78
CA PHE A 151 -25.57 -1.07 8.91
C PHE A 151 -26.38 -2.36 9.13
N VAL A 152 -27.63 -2.21 9.56
CA VAL A 152 -28.63 -3.29 9.60
C VAL A 152 -29.60 -3.03 8.46
N ALA A 153 -29.53 -3.86 7.42
CA ALA A 153 -30.44 -3.74 6.29
C ALA A 153 -31.86 -4.15 6.70
N TYR A 154 -32.84 -3.31 6.40
CA TYR A 154 -34.24 -3.74 6.40
C TYR A 154 -34.52 -4.48 5.08
N LYS A 155 -35.48 -5.41 5.10
CA LYS A 155 -35.83 -6.24 3.93
C LYS A 155 -36.08 -5.42 2.65
N THR A 156 -36.69 -4.25 2.78
CA THR A 156 -36.93 -3.32 1.65
C THR A 156 -35.62 -2.75 1.08
N THR A 157 -34.67 -2.40 1.94
CA THR A 157 -33.35 -1.93 1.52
C THR A 157 -32.54 -3.04 0.84
N GLU A 158 -32.66 -4.29 1.31
CA GLU A 158 -32.04 -5.44 0.65
C GLU A 158 -32.60 -5.66 -0.76
N MET A 159 -33.93 -5.57 -0.94
CA MET A 159 -34.56 -5.71 -2.24
C MET A 159 -34.10 -4.61 -3.21
N ALA A 160 -34.14 -3.35 -2.78
CA ALA A 160 -33.66 -2.22 -3.60
C ALA A 160 -32.17 -2.39 -3.97
N MET A 161 -31.36 -2.88 -3.05
CA MET A 161 -29.95 -3.18 -3.31
C MET A 161 -29.76 -4.27 -4.37
N ILE A 162 -30.55 -5.36 -4.30
CA ILE A 162 -30.53 -6.43 -5.30
C ILE A 162 -30.93 -5.88 -6.68
N GLU A 163 -32.02 -5.12 -6.76
CA GLU A 163 -32.49 -4.54 -8.02
C GLU A 163 -31.43 -3.65 -8.68
N VAL A 164 -30.75 -2.80 -7.89
CA VAL A 164 -29.71 -1.92 -8.42
C VAL A 164 -28.47 -2.73 -8.82
N ILE A 165 -28.05 -3.74 -8.05
CA ILE A 165 -26.92 -4.61 -8.44
C ILE A 165 -27.23 -5.38 -9.73
N GLU A 166 -28.44 -5.88 -9.92
CA GLU A 166 -28.85 -6.53 -11.16
C GLU A 166 -28.84 -5.56 -12.34
N ALA A 167 -29.35 -4.34 -12.16
CA ALA A 167 -29.28 -3.29 -13.17
C ALA A 167 -27.83 -2.90 -13.51
N LEU A 168 -26.93 -2.90 -12.52
CA LEU A 168 -25.51 -2.67 -12.74
C LEU A 168 -24.84 -3.79 -13.56
N LYS A 169 -25.40 -5.01 -13.60
CA LYS A 169 -24.90 -6.11 -14.45
C LYS A 169 -25.43 -6.08 -15.89
N ASP A 170 -26.52 -5.35 -16.15
CA ASP A 170 -27.12 -5.25 -17.49
C ASP A 170 -26.39 -4.26 -18.39
N THR A 171 -25.76 -4.71 -19.47
CA THR A 171 -24.97 -3.87 -20.38
C THR A 171 -25.76 -2.80 -21.14
N ASN A 172 -27.10 -2.81 -21.09
CA ASN A 172 -27.94 -1.79 -21.73
C ASN A 172 -28.28 -0.61 -20.80
N ILE A 173 -27.88 -0.70 -19.53
CA ILE A 173 -28.18 0.30 -18.49
C ILE A 173 -26.90 1.00 -18.06
N ASP A 174 -26.74 2.25 -18.47
CA ASP A 174 -25.57 3.07 -18.14
C ASP A 174 -25.85 4.06 -17.00
N LEU A 175 -27.13 4.31 -16.69
CA LEU A 175 -27.57 5.26 -15.67
C LEU A 175 -28.80 4.76 -14.91
N ILE A 176 -28.66 4.72 -13.59
CA ILE A 176 -29.69 4.29 -12.63
C ILE A 176 -30.00 5.47 -11.69
N GLY A 177 -31.29 5.75 -11.50
CA GLY A 177 -31.77 6.77 -10.58
C GLY A 177 -32.45 6.17 -9.36
N ILE A 178 -32.04 6.60 -8.17
CA ILE A 178 -32.70 6.24 -6.91
C ILE A 178 -33.32 7.51 -6.33
N HIS A 179 -34.65 7.53 -6.18
CA HIS A 179 -35.35 8.70 -5.67
C HIS A 179 -36.21 8.37 -4.45
N GLY A 180 -36.51 9.39 -3.64
CA GLY A 180 -37.38 9.23 -2.47
C GLY A 180 -37.23 10.35 -1.46
N MET A 181 -38.06 10.33 -0.41
CA MET A 181 -38.04 11.37 0.63
C MET A 181 -36.69 11.49 1.36
N GLY A 182 -36.45 12.61 2.02
CA GLY A 182 -35.30 12.75 2.92
C GLY A 182 -35.38 11.77 4.09
N GLY A 183 -34.24 11.24 4.54
CA GLY A 183 -34.18 10.34 5.70
C GLY A 183 -34.48 8.86 5.43
N VAL A 184 -34.89 8.48 4.21
CA VAL A 184 -35.21 7.09 3.85
C VAL A 184 -33.98 6.18 3.62
N GLY A 185 -32.77 6.72 3.72
CA GLY A 185 -31.54 5.93 3.64
C GLY A 185 -30.90 5.76 2.26
N LYS A 186 -31.26 6.56 1.24
CA LYS A 186 -30.65 6.49 -0.12
C LYS A 186 -29.12 6.57 -0.13
N THR A 187 -28.55 7.52 0.60
CA THR A 187 -27.09 7.67 0.75
C THR A 187 -26.46 6.39 1.32
N THR A 188 -27.13 5.77 2.30
CA THR A 188 -26.68 4.50 2.86
C THR A 188 -26.77 3.37 1.83
N LEU A 189 -27.87 3.30 1.10
CA LEU A 189 -28.09 2.31 0.04
C LEU A 189 -26.98 2.35 -1.02
N VAL A 190 -26.65 3.52 -1.57
CA VAL A 190 -25.60 3.60 -2.61
C VAL A 190 -24.20 3.32 -2.09
N LYS A 191 -23.91 3.63 -0.82
CA LYS A 191 -22.65 3.25 -0.18
C LYS A 191 -22.51 1.72 -0.08
N GLU A 192 -23.57 1.03 0.36
CA GLU A 192 -23.57 -0.43 0.45
C GLU A 192 -23.53 -1.10 -0.94
N ILE A 193 -24.23 -0.53 -1.93
CA ILE A 193 -24.15 -0.97 -3.33
C ILE A 193 -22.71 -0.87 -3.85
N GLY A 194 -22.05 0.27 -3.68
CA GLY A 194 -20.68 0.43 -4.15
C GLY A 194 -19.71 -0.51 -3.43
N LYS A 195 -19.90 -0.77 -2.13
CA LYS A 195 -19.12 -1.76 -1.39
C LYS A 195 -19.31 -3.17 -1.96
N LYS A 196 -20.55 -3.60 -2.17
CA LYS A 196 -20.86 -4.91 -2.76
C LYS A 196 -20.30 -5.02 -4.18
N ALA A 197 -20.30 -3.93 -4.94
CA ALA A 197 -19.71 -3.88 -6.27
C ALA A 197 -18.17 -4.06 -6.24
N GLU A 198 -17.47 -3.49 -5.24
CA GLU A 198 -16.05 -3.78 -4.99
C GLU A 198 -15.83 -5.25 -4.57
N GLU A 199 -16.63 -5.77 -3.63
CA GLU A 199 -16.50 -7.14 -3.10
C GLU A 199 -16.74 -8.21 -4.18
N GLU A 200 -17.75 -8.01 -5.04
CA GLU A 200 -18.06 -8.88 -6.18
C GLU A 200 -17.16 -8.62 -7.41
N ASN A 201 -16.24 -7.64 -7.34
CA ASN A 201 -15.38 -7.21 -8.46
C ASN A 201 -16.18 -6.90 -9.74
N LEU A 202 -17.36 -6.29 -9.60
CA LEU A 202 -18.21 -5.93 -10.75
C LEU A 202 -17.60 -4.82 -11.60
N PHE A 203 -16.83 -3.95 -10.95
CA PHE A 203 -16.12 -2.83 -11.56
C PHE A 203 -14.67 -2.84 -11.10
N LYS A 204 -13.78 -2.30 -11.94
CA LYS A 204 -12.37 -2.11 -11.58
C LYS A 204 -12.22 -1.04 -10.50
N GLU A 205 -13.08 -0.03 -10.55
CA GLU A 205 -13.06 1.10 -9.61
C GLU A 205 -14.50 1.53 -9.28
N VAL A 206 -14.71 1.97 -8.04
CA VAL A 206 -15.96 2.56 -7.58
C VAL A 206 -15.64 3.94 -7.01
N VAL A 207 -16.26 4.99 -7.54
CA VAL A 207 -16.07 6.37 -7.10
C VAL A 207 -17.39 6.96 -6.63
N VAL A 208 -17.33 7.79 -5.60
CA VAL A 208 -18.48 8.44 -4.97
C VAL A 208 -18.21 9.94 -4.87
N ALA A 209 -19.16 10.73 -5.34
CA ALA A 209 -19.17 12.17 -5.14
C ALA A 209 -20.52 12.63 -4.59
N VAL A 210 -20.49 13.57 -3.65
CA VAL A 210 -21.70 14.19 -3.09
C VAL A 210 -21.94 15.50 -3.83
N VAL A 211 -23.14 15.62 -4.40
CA VAL A 211 -23.55 16.78 -5.18
C VAL A 211 -24.20 17.81 -4.25
N SER A 212 -23.63 19.01 -4.21
CA SER A 212 -24.24 20.11 -3.46
C SER A 212 -25.45 20.68 -4.20
N GLN A 213 -26.41 21.24 -3.45
CA GLN A 213 -27.57 21.95 -4.00
C GLN A 213 -27.17 22.99 -5.05
N ASN A 214 -26.16 23.80 -4.72
CA ASN A 214 -25.46 24.64 -5.69
C ASN A 214 -24.36 23.80 -6.32
N ILE A 215 -24.45 23.54 -7.62
CA ILE A 215 -23.49 22.70 -8.34
C ILE A 215 -22.11 23.37 -8.25
N ASP A 216 -21.16 22.65 -7.67
CA ASP A 216 -19.74 23.03 -7.59
C ASP A 216 -18.92 21.98 -8.33
N LEU A 217 -18.61 22.27 -9.61
CA LEU A 217 -17.87 21.37 -10.48
C LEU A 217 -16.50 21.06 -9.90
N LYS A 218 -15.78 22.06 -9.38
CA LYS A 218 -14.44 21.89 -8.82
C LYS A 218 -14.44 20.92 -7.65
N LYS A 219 -15.46 21.00 -6.78
CA LYS A 219 -15.62 20.10 -5.66
C LYS A 219 -15.94 18.68 -6.11
N MET A 220 -16.86 18.49 -7.04
CA MET A 220 -17.18 17.17 -7.58
C MET A 220 -15.97 16.52 -8.24
N GLN A 221 -15.28 17.25 -9.12
CA GLN A 221 -14.06 16.78 -9.78
C GLN A 221 -12.98 16.38 -8.77
N ARG A 222 -12.87 17.12 -7.65
CA ARG A 222 -11.90 16.82 -6.59
C ARG A 222 -12.25 15.54 -5.86
N GLN A 223 -13.51 15.35 -5.49
CA GLN A 223 -13.97 14.14 -4.81
C GLN A 223 -13.70 12.89 -5.66
N ILE A 224 -14.01 12.96 -6.96
CA ILE A 224 -13.75 11.85 -7.89
C ILE A 224 -12.23 11.61 -8.02
N ALA A 225 -11.44 12.66 -8.21
CA ALA A 225 -9.98 12.53 -8.35
C ALA A 225 -9.31 11.96 -7.10
N ASP A 226 -9.74 12.38 -5.90
CA ASP A 226 -9.23 11.87 -4.63
C ASP A 226 -9.45 10.35 -4.50
N MET A 227 -10.59 9.83 -4.97
CA MET A 227 -10.88 8.39 -5.01
C MET A 227 -10.15 7.64 -6.13
N LEU A 228 -9.78 8.31 -7.22
CA LEU A 228 -8.97 7.73 -8.30
C LEU A 228 -7.46 7.84 -8.04
N GLY A 229 -7.04 8.55 -6.99
CA GLY A 229 -5.64 8.88 -6.73
C GLY A 229 -5.05 9.84 -7.78
N LEU A 230 -5.91 10.59 -8.48
CA LEU A 230 -5.52 11.54 -9.51
C LEU A 230 -5.12 12.88 -8.89
N LYS A 231 -3.97 13.41 -9.28
CA LYS A 231 -3.57 14.79 -8.97
C LYS A 231 -3.71 15.62 -10.23
N PHE A 232 -4.55 16.64 -10.15
CA PHE A 232 -4.75 17.56 -11.27
C PHE A 232 -3.50 18.36 -11.59
N LYS A 233 -3.25 18.56 -12.88
CA LYS A 233 -2.25 19.51 -13.39
C LYS A 233 -2.88 20.84 -13.76
N SER A 234 -4.12 20.81 -14.26
CA SER A 234 -4.91 22.00 -14.59
C SER A 234 -5.74 22.48 -13.39
N GLU A 235 -5.85 23.80 -13.25
CA GLU A 235 -6.77 24.46 -12.31
C GLU A 235 -8.12 24.84 -12.94
N SER A 236 -8.21 24.82 -14.29
CA SER A 236 -9.45 25.09 -15.02
C SER A 236 -10.41 23.90 -14.96
N ASP A 237 -11.71 24.19 -14.90
CA ASP A 237 -12.76 23.16 -14.83
C ASP A 237 -12.70 22.21 -16.03
N THR A 238 -12.53 22.75 -17.24
CA THR A 238 -12.41 21.94 -18.48
C THR A 238 -11.14 21.09 -18.49
N GLY A 239 -9.99 21.64 -18.08
CA GLY A 239 -8.76 20.86 -18.04
C GLY A 239 -8.84 19.72 -17.02
N ARG A 240 -9.47 19.96 -15.87
CA ARG A 240 -9.73 18.92 -14.86
C ARG A 240 -10.72 17.86 -15.35
N ALA A 241 -11.76 18.27 -16.09
CA ALA A 241 -12.69 17.34 -16.71
C ALA A 241 -11.99 16.40 -17.71
N ASN A 242 -11.10 16.93 -18.54
CA ASN A 242 -10.31 16.12 -19.47
C ASN A 242 -9.39 15.14 -18.74
N GLU A 243 -8.67 15.61 -17.71
CA GLU A 243 -7.81 14.74 -16.90
C GLU A 243 -8.59 13.63 -16.18
N LEU A 244 -9.82 13.91 -15.72
CA LEU A 244 -10.70 12.89 -15.14
C LEU A 244 -11.15 11.87 -16.19
N ARG A 245 -11.57 12.35 -17.36
CA ARG A 245 -12.00 11.47 -18.44
C ARG A 245 -10.88 10.51 -18.86
N ASP A 246 -9.66 11.01 -18.98
CA ASP A 246 -8.49 10.19 -19.34
C ASP A 246 -8.12 9.17 -18.24
N ARG A 247 -8.44 9.47 -16.98
CA ARG A 247 -8.14 8.61 -15.82
C ARG A 247 -9.21 7.55 -15.59
N LEU A 248 -10.48 7.86 -15.87
CA LEU A 248 -11.58 6.92 -15.71
C LEU A 248 -11.36 5.73 -16.64
N ASN A 249 -11.50 4.53 -16.11
CA ASN A 249 -11.35 3.30 -16.88
C ASN A 249 -12.70 2.93 -17.49
N ASP A 250 -12.69 2.08 -18.52
CA ASP A 250 -13.91 1.59 -19.18
C ASP A 250 -14.85 0.84 -18.21
N ALA A 251 -14.37 0.35 -17.06
CA ALA A 251 -15.17 -0.41 -16.09
C ALA A 251 -15.22 0.27 -14.71
N THR A 252 -15.62 1.55 -14.67
CA THR A 252 -15.77 2.31 -13.41
C THR A 252 -17.25 2.54 -13.06
N LEU A 253 -17.62 2.31 -11.81
CA LEU A 253 -18.92 2.70 -11.24
C LEU A 253 -18.80 4.08 -10.59
N ILE A 254 -19.67 5.00 -10.99
CA ILE A 254 -19.69 6.39 -10.55
C ILE A 254 -21.00 6.64 -9.80
N ILE A 255 -20.91 6.89 -8.50
CA ILE A 255 -22.05 7.19 -7.63
C ILE A 255 -22.08 8.70 -7.37
N LEU A 256 -23.15 9.36 -7.77
CA LEU A 256 -23.40 10.77 -7.48
C LEU A 256 -24.55 10.88 -6.48
N ASP A 257 -24.22 11.16 -5.22
CA ASP A 257 -25.16 11.21 -4.12
C ASP A 257 -25.77 12.62 -3.95
N ASP A 258 -27.07 12.66 -3.68
CA ASP A 258 -27.87 13.86 -3.42
C ASP A 258 -27.91 14.86 -4.59
N VAL A 259 -28.24 14.39 -5.80
CA VAL A 259 -28.37 15.23 -7.01
C VAL A 259 -29.66 16.06 -6.96
N TRP A 260 -29.54 17.38 -7.09
CA TRP A 260 -30.67 18.33 -6.98
C TRP A 260 -31.22 18.85 -8.32
N ALA A 261 -30.41 18.78 -9.38
CA ALA A 261 -30.72 19.29 -10.73
C ALA A 261 -29.95 18.50 -11.80
N ARG A 262 -30.28 18.74 -13.07
CA ARG A 262 -29.59 18.10 -14.21
C ARG A 262 -28.09 18.42 -14.18
N LEU A 263 -27.26 17.40 -14.30
CA LEU A 263 -25.82 17.52 -14.43
C LEU A 263 -25.39 17.36 -15.88
N ASN A 264 -24.37 18.11 -16.28
CA ASN A 264 -23.65 17.85 -17.52
C ASN A 264 -22.41 17.01 -17.18
N PHE A 265 -22.46 15.71 -17.52
CA PHE A 265 -21.37 14.79 -17.21
C PHE A 265 -20.07 15.15 -17.91
N ALA A 266 -20.13 15.73 -19.12
CA ALA A 266 -18.95 16.19 -19.85
C ALA A 266 -18.19 17.29 -19.10
N ASP A 267 -18.91 18.24 -18.46
CA ASP A 267 -18.29 19.32 -17.67
C ASP A 267 -17.61 18.78 -16.40
N ILE A 268 -18.04 17.62 -15.90
CA ILE A 268 -17.42 16.92 -14.77
C ILE A 268 -16.22 16.08 -15.24
N GLY A 269 -16.23 15.62 -16.50
CA GLY A 269 -15.26 14.66 -17.02
C GLY A 269 -15.72 13.20 -16.91
N ILE A 270 -17.01 12.98 -16.69
CA ILE A 270 -17.61 11.64 -16.62
C ILE A 270 -18.03 11.22 -18.04
N PRO A 271 -17.51 10.10 -18.57
CA PRO A 271 -17.97 9.58 -19.85
C PRO A 271 -19.41 9.08 -19.73
N PHE A 272 -20.26 9.48 -20.66
CA PHE A 272 -21.66 9.09 -20.66
C PHE A 272 -22.24 9.14 -22.07
N GLN A 273 -22.89 8.05 -22.50
CA GLN A 273 -23.58 7.86 -23.78
C GLN A 273 -22.74 8.29 -25.01
N PHE A 274 -22.47 7.35 -25.93
CA PHE A 274 -21.67 7.57 -27.15
C PHE A 274 -20.15 7.69 -26.96
N ASP A 275 -19.62 7.37 -25.77
CA ASP A 275 -18.19 7.19 -25.56
C ASP A 275 -17.81 5.71 -25.71
N GLU A 276 -17.25 5.34 -26.87
CA GLU A 276 -16.92 3.95 -27.16
C GLU A 276 -15.80 3.36 -26.30
N ALA A 277 -14.95 4.23 -25.73
CA ALA A 277 -13.84 3.81 -24.87
C ALA A 277 -14.30 3.53 -23.42
N HIS A 278 -15.55 3.87 -23.08
CA HIS A 278 -16.09 3.81 -21.73
C HIS A 278 -17.50 3.17 -21.67
N LYS A 279 -17.75 2.19 -22.55
CA LYS A 279 -19.04 1.49 -22.66
C LYS A 279 -19.42 0.69 -21.41
N ASN A 280 -18.46 0.33 -20.55
CA ASN A 280 -18.75 -0.40 -19.32
C ASN A 280 -18.81 0.51 -18.07
N CYS A 281 -18.72 1.84 -18.24
CA CYS A 281 -18.90 2.80 -17.16
C CYS A 281 -20.37 2.91 -16.79
N LYS A 282 -20.66 2.94 -15.49
CA LYS A 282 -22.02 3.07 -14.98
C LYS A 282 -22.16 4.19 -14.01
N ILE A 283 -23.32 4.84 -14.05
CA ILE A 283 -23.65 5.96 -13.18
C ILE A 283 -24.85 5.59 -12.33
N VAL A 284 -24.74 5.78 -11.02
CA VAL A 284 -25.87 5.72 -10.08
C VAL A 284 -26.04 7.10 -9.48
N ILE A 285 -27.25 7.64 -9.55
CA ILE A 285 -27.58 8.91 -8.89
C ILE A 285 -28.60 8.68 -7.78
N THR A 286 -28.46 9.40 -6.68
CA THR A 286 -29.56 9.53 -5.70
C THR A 286 -30.15 10.93 -5.79
N THR A 287 -31.46 11.05 -5.57
CA THR A 287 -32.13 12.35 -5.56
C THR A 287 -33.35 12.36 -4.64
N ARG A 288 -33.74 13.54 -4.16
CA ARG A 288 -35.05 13.73 -3.51
C ARG A 288 -36.16 14.08 -4.51
N ARG A 289 -35.79 14.34 -5.77
CA ARG A 289 -36.68 14.88 -6.80
C ARG A 289 -36.78 13.88 -7.93
N GLU A 290 -37.85 13.12 -7.97
CA GLU A 290 -38.17 12.19 -9.07
C GLU A 290 -37.97 12.80 -10.48
N PRO A 291 -38.36 14.06 -10.76
CA PRO A 291 -38.12 14.66 -12.08
C PRO A 291 -36.64 14.72 -12.51
N VAL A 292 -35.70 14.69 -11.57
CA VAL A 292 -34.25 14.66 -11.87
C VAL A 292 -33.88 13.35 -12.55
N CYS A 293 -34.46 12.22 -12.16
CA CYS A 293 -34.22 10.93 -12.81
C CYS A 293 -34.60 10.99 -14.29
N HIS A 294 -35.83 11.44 -14.59
CA HIS A 294 -36.32 11.56 -15.95
C HIS A 294 -35.50 12.53 -16.81
N VAL A 295 -35.12 13.69 -16.29
CA VAL A 295 -34.35 14.70 -17.03
C VAL A 295 -32.90 14.25 -17.29
N MET A 296 -32.35 13.40 -16.42
CA MET A 296 -31.04 12.78 -16.60
C MET A 296 -31.09 11.59 -17.57
N GLY A 297 -32.28 11.11 -17.95
CA GLY A 297 -32.45 9.97 -18.86
C GLY A 297 -32.13 8.64 -18.20
N THR A 298 -32.47 8.48 -16.90
CA THR A 298 -32.32 7.21 -16.19
C THR A 298 -33.09 6.10 -16.89
N ARG A 299 -32.44 4.98 -17.18
CA ARG A 299 -33.08 3.84 -17.86
C ARG A 299 -33.76 2.87 -16.89
N ARG A 300 -33.46 3.00 -15.60
CA ARG A 300 -34.09 2.26 -14.51
C ARG A 300 -34.18 3.12 -13.25
N GLU A 301 -35.32 3.00 -12.58
CA GLU A 301 -35.67 3.74 -11.37
C GLU A 301 -35.98 2.73 -10.25
N SER A 302 -35.55 3.04 -9.03
CA SER A 302 -35.89 2.26 -7.83
C SER A 302 -36.28 3.23 -6.71
N THR A 303 -37.31 2.86 -5.94
CA THR A 303 -37.97 3.68 -4.90
C THR A 303 -37.67 3.14 -3.51
#